data_AF-A0A1J8Q8B0-F1
#
_entry.id   AF-A0A1J8Q8B0-F1
#
_cell.length_a   1.000
_cell.length_b   1.000
_cell.length_c   1.000
_cell.angle_alpha   90.00
_cell.angle_beta   90.00
_cell.angle_gamma   90.00
#
_symmetry.space_group_name_H-M   'P 1'
#
loop_
_entity.id
_entity.type
_entity.pdbx_description
1 polymer ?
#
loop_
_entity_poly.entity_id
_entity_poly.type
_entity_poly.pdbx_seq_one_letter_code
_entity_poly.pdbx_strand_id
1 'polypeptide(L)'
;MGLHVQLGHHLSEKCYNPQPSSSDDFVVIDVHGVHEIALDFCGSASAQIRYKQLLRTHWYPATTSDPRTVATFTLLEHFHVLSFESKVSAYEFYHSLARRNNNAGLLDIRDRYSAFMHMVHEWRHLRQLRHAGRGHDSAGVNATTAGELVVQCPACPHPGKNILQGWEDKVPLSLRWKYALFIAIDANFRLKWKAVSSDNVDLSLNSVWVYFVVTQSVVCLQLAELEAHELEAGTNVSLHTDISPSRLITTGIDLQDQQQCLKLDIANASLHPTDKQKTTLQTHITTLQRRLDAWAHIQELYMPAVSQLHH
;
A
#
# COMPACT_ATOMS: atom_id res chain seq x y z
N MET A 1 32.15 -11.84 21.11
CA MET A 1 32.71 -12.04 19.76
C MET A 1 31.62 -11.66 18.78
N GLY A 2 31.81 -10.58 18.01
CA GLY A 2 30.87 -10.14 16.98
C GLY A 2 31.18 -10.80 15.64
N LEU A 3 30.16 -10.97 14.80
CA LEU A 3 30.34 -11.43 13.41
C LEU A 3 30.95 -10.27 12.60
N HIS A 4 31.99 -10.56 11.83
CA HIS A 4 32.61 -9.61 10.90
C HIS A 4 32.53 -10.15 9.47
N VAL A 5 31.98 -9.36 8.56
CA VAL A 5 31.79 -9.73 7.15
C VAL A 5 32.57 -8.79 6.23
N GLN A 6 33.31 -9.36 5.27
CA GLN A 6 33.98 -8.63 4.19
C GLN A 6 33.19 -8.76 2.89
N LEU A 7 32.89 -7.63 2.23
CA LEU A 7 32.17 -7.57 0.95
C LEU A 7 33.11 -7.34 -0.25
N GLY A 8 32.57 -7.56 -1.45
CA GLY A 8 33.21 -7.22 -2.72
C GLY A 8 34.16 -8.27 -3.28
N HIS A 9 34.30 -9.40 -2.59
CA HIS A 9 35.18 -10.51 -2.95
C HIS A 9 34.48 -11.86 -2.74
N HIS A 10 34.98 -12.92 -3.37
CA HIS A 10 34.51 -14.28 -3.08
C HIS A 10 34.95 -14.71 -1.67
N LEU A 11 34.23 -15.68 -1.05
CA LEU A 11 34.43 -16.10 0.35
C LEU A 11 35.88 -16.51 0.73
N SER A 12 36.71 -16.86 -0.25
CA SER A 12 38.10 -17.28 -0.06
C SER A 12 39.14 -16.21 -0.43
N GLU A 13 38.73 -15.07 -0.98
CA GLU A 13 39.61 -14.00 -1.44
C GLU A 13 39.82 -12.96 -0.35
N LYS A 14 41.07 -12.50 -0.19
CA LYS A 14 41.40 -11.42 0.74
C LYS A 14 41.24 -10.07 0.07
N CYS A 15 40.53 -9.16 0.74
CA CYS A 15 40.49 -7.76 0.34
C CYS A 15 41.81 -7.07 0.72
N TYR A 16 42.46 -6.43 -0.24
CA TYR A 16 43.69 -5.66 -0.01
C TYR A 16 43.42 -4.21 0.43
N ASN A 17 42.19 -3.72 0.28
CA ASN A 17 41.76 -2.40 0.73
C ASN A 17 40.36 -2.47 1.37
N PRO A 18 40.23 -3.09 2.56
CA PRO A 18 38.99 -3.09 3.31
C PRO A 18 38.64 -1.67 3.77
N GLN A 19 37.39 -1.29 3.63
CA GLN A 19 36.85 0.01 4.04
C GLN A 19 35.69 -0.24 5.00
N PRO A 20 35.86 0.03 6.30
CA PRO A 20 34.82 -0.26 7.28
C PRO A 20 33.56 0.56 7.03
N SER A 21 32.42 0.01 7.44
CA SER A 21 31.19 0.80 7.57
C SER A 21 31.41 1.96 8.53
N SER A 22 30.64 3.03 8.34
CA SER A 22 30.75 4.29 9.08
C SER A 22 30.66 4.14 10.61
N SER A 23 30.17 3.00 11.09
CA SER A 23 30.05 2.62 12.49
C SER A 23 30.07 1.09 12.63
N ASP A 24 30.46 0.59 13.81
CA ASP A 24 30.48 -0.84 14.16
C ASP A 24 29.08 -1.42 14.49
N ASP A 25 28.01 -0.64 14.25
CA ASP A 25 26.61 -0.99 14.56
C ASP A 25 25.80 -1.35 13.31
N PHE A 26 26.43 -1.97 12.31
CA PHE A 26 25.76 -2.35 11.06
C PHE A 26 24.72 -3.45 11.33
N VAL A 27 23.45 -3.19 10.97
CA VAL A 27 22.35 -4.08 11.30
C VAL A 27 21.94 -4.94 10.10
N VAL A 28 21.93 -6.26 10.28
CA VAL A 28 21.36 -7.23 9.35
C VAL A 28 20.07 -7.79 9.95
N ILE A 29 18.95 -7.57 9.24
CA ILE A 29 17.66 -8.19 9.55
C ILE A 29 17.56 -9.47 8.72
N ASP A 30 17.43 -10.60 9.40
CA ASP A 30 17.34 -11.93 8.80
C ASP A 30 16.16 -12.73 9.40
N VAL A 31 15.78 -13.84 8.75
CA VAL A 31 14.74 -14.77 9.25
C VAL A 31 15.10 -15.36 10.62
N HIS A 32 16.39 -15.39 10.97
CA HIS A 32 16.88 -15.83 12.28
C HIS A 32 16.84 -14.73 13.35
N GLY A 33 16.72 -13.46 12.97
CA GLY A 33 16.56 -12.33 13.88
C GLY A 33 17.26 -11.05 13.39
N VAL A 34 17.44 -10.10 14.29
CA VAL A 34 18.13 -8.82 14.06
C VAL A 34 19.55 -8.88 14.63
N HIS A 35 20.56 -8.71 13.79
CA HIS A 35 21.96 -8.92 14.15
C HIS A 35 22.78 -7.63 13.94
N GLU A 36 23.58 -7.25 14.92
CA GLU A 36 24.62 -6.22 14.78
C GLU A 36 25.94 -6.89 14.40
N ILE A 37 26.57 -6.42 13.33
CA ILE A 37 27.79 -6.98 12.77
C ILE A 37 28.80 -5.88 12.43
N ALA A 38 30.07 -6.24 12.39
CA ALA A 38 31.08 -5.44 11.71
C ALA A 38 31.05 -5.75 10.21
N LEU A 39 31.18 -4.73 9.37
CA LEU A 39 31.13 -4.87 7.92
C LEU A 39 32.23 -4.06 7.24
N ASP A 40 33.01 -4.73 6.40
CA ASP A 40 34.01 -4.09 5.54
C ASP A 40 33.56 -4.13 4.08
N PHE A 41 33.51 -2.97 3.42
CA PHE A 41 33.35 -2.84 1.98
C PHE A 41 34.70 -3.03 1.27
N CYS A 42 34.68 -3.48 0.02
CA CYS A 42 35.86 -3.40 -0.83
C CYS A 42 36.05 -1.96 -1.34
N GLY A 43 37.22 -1.39 -1.11
CA GLY A 43 37.64 -0.07 -1.62
C GLY A 43 38.64 -0.14 -2.77
N SER A 44 38.81 -1.28 -3.43
CA SER A 44 39.71 -1.38 -4.59
C SER A 44 39.23 -0.50 -5.76
N ALA A 45 40.14 -0.14 -6.69
CA ALA A 45 39.78 0.70 -7.83
C ALA A 45 38.71 0.07 -8.76
N SER A 46 38.66 -1.26 -8.81
CA SER A 46 37.64 -2.03 -9.53
C SER A 46 36.39 -2.34 -8.70
N ALA A 47 36.34 -1.88 -7.45
CA ALA A 47 35.22 -2.17 -6.56
C ALA A 47 33.93 -1.56 -7.08
N GLN A 48 32.83 -2.27 -6.88
CA GLN A 48 31.51 -1.73 -7.15
C GLN A 48 31.09 -0.75 -6.05
N ILE A 49 30.11 0.09 -6.37
CA ILE A 49 29.48 0.98 -5.39
C ILE A 49 28.91 0.17 -4.21
N ARG A 50 28.95 0.72 -2.99
CA ARG A 50 28.58 0.05 -1.73
C ARG A 50 27.26 -0.75 -1.82
N TYR A 51 26.18 -0.14 -2.28
CA TYR A 51 24.88 -0.82 -2.39
C TYR A 51 24.92 -2.02 -3.37
N LYS A 52 25.72 -1.95 -4.45
CA LYS A 52 25.88 -3.09 -5.39
C LYS A 52 26.63 -4.24 -4.74
N GLN A 53 27.60 -3.95 -3.86
CA GLN A 53 28.30 -5.00 -3.12
C GLN A 53 27.32 -5.75 -2.20
N LEU A 54 26.42 -5.03 -1.51
CA LEU A 54 25.36 -5.61 -0.68
C LEU A 54 24.37 -6.46 -1.49
N LEU A 55 23.89 -5.94 -2.62
CA LEU A 55 22.94 -6.66 -3.46
C LEU A 55 23.55 -7.95 -4.03
N ARG A 56 24.85 -7.97 -4.33
CA ARG A 56 25.58 -9.18 -4.77
C ARG A 56 25.69 -10.24 -3.68
N THR A 57 25.63 -9.87 -2.41
CA THR A 57 25.54 -10.81 -1.27
C THR A 57 24.10 -11.08 -0.83
N HIS A 58 23.12 -10.73 -1.68
CA HIS A 58 21.69 -10.90 -1.42
C HIS A 58 21.21 -10.14 -0.17
N TRP A 59 21.84 -8.99 0.12
CA TRP A 59 21.43 -8.08 1.17
C TRP A 59 20.83 -6.83 0.54
N TYR A 60 19.56 -6.60 0.83
CA TYR A 60 18.82 -5.44 0.36
C TYR A 60 19.05 -4.28 1.34
N PRO A 61 19.63 -3.14 0.91
CA PRO A 61 19.90 -2.03 1.79
C PRO A 61 18.68 -1.13 2.01
N ALA A 62 18.55 -0.57 3.21
CA ALA A 62 17.52 0.42 3.51
C ALA A 62 17.81 1.80 2.88
N THR A 63 19.07 2.09 2.54
CA THR A 63 19.51 3.34 1.89
C THR A 63 20.62 3.05 0.88
N THR A 64 20.73 3.87 -0.17
CA THR A 64 21.70 3.65 -1.26
C THR A 64 23.03 4.37 -1.06
N SER A 65 23.06 5.48 -0.32
CA SER A 65 24.24 6.35 -0.14
C SER A 65 25.18 5.87 0.98
N ASP A 66 24.65 5.70 2.19
CA ASP A 66 25.36 5.16 3.36
C ASP A 66 24.48 4.10 4.06
N PRO A 67 24.45 2.86 3.55
CA PRO A 67 23.67 1.79 4.16
C PRO A 67 24.20 1.45 5.54
N ARG A 68 23.30 1.44 6.54
CA ARG A 68 23.59 0.97 7.91
C ARG A 68 22.67 -0.16 8.38
N THR A 69 21.60 -0.40 7.63
CA THR A 69 20.66 -1.48 7.86
C THR A 69 20.40 -2.18 6.54
N VAL A 70 20.39 -3.50 6.56
CA VAL A 70 20.01 -4.34 5.43
C VAL A 70 19.01 -5.41 5.88
N ALA A 71 18.17 -5.84 4.96
CA ALA A 71 17.39 -7.07 5.08
C ALA A 71 17.96 -8.11 4.13
N THR A 72 18.03 -9.37 4.55
CA THR A 72 18.38 -10.44 3.61
C THR A 72 17.25 -10.65 2.61
N PHE A 73 17.58 -11.07 1.38
CA PHE A 73 16.55 -11.40 0.39
C PHE A 73 15.62 -12.49 0.91
N THR A 74 16.19 -13.49 1.60
CA THR A 74 15.43 -14.57 2.27
C THR A 74 14.38 -14.01 3.23
N LEU A 75 14.72 -13.00 4.04
CA LEU A 75 13.77 -12.35 4.92
C LEU A 75 12.63 -11.67 4.14
N LEU A 76 12.97 -10.90 3.10
CA LEU A 76 11.98 -10.17 2.32
C LEU A 76 11.04 -11.12 1.55
N GLU A 77 11.56 -12.24 1.02
CA GLU A 77 10.76 -13.29 0.39
C GLU A 77 9.83 -13.97 1.41
N HIS A 78 10.38 -14.33 2.58
CA HIS A 78 9.61 -14.99 3.62
C HIS A 78 8.47 -14.10 4.12
N PHE A 79 8.75 -12.82 4.42
CA PHE A 79 7.72 -11.88 4.83
C PHE A 79 6.67 -11.65 3.72
N HIS A 80 7.11 -11.54 2.46
CA HIS A 80 6.20 -11.33 1.34
C HIS A 80 5.15 -12.45 1.26
N VAL A 81 5.58 -13.71 1.27
CA VAL A 81 4.67 -14.87 1.23
C VAL A 81 3.80 -14.92 2.48
N LEU A 82 4.40 -14.81 3.68
CA LEU A 82 3.69 -14.93 4.94
C LEU A 82 2.61 -13.84 5.09
N SER A 83 2.88 -12.62 4.61
CA SER A 83 1.91 -11.52 4.66
C SER A 83 0.62 -11.80 3.87
N PHE A 84 0.67 -12.67 2.84
CA PHE A 84 -0.52 -13.10 2.10
C PHE A 84 -1.21 -14.31 2.72
N GLU A 85 -0.44 -15.28 3.24
CA GLU A 85 -0.98 -16.53 3.79
C GLU A 85 -1.65 -16.36 5.16
N SER A 86 -1.03 -15.60 6.07
CA SER A 86 -1.47 -15.54 7.47
C SER A 86 -2.03 -14.18 7.88
N LYS A 87 -2.08 -13.20 6.97
CA LYS A 87 -2.42 -11.80 7.26
C LYS A 87 -1.59 -11.19 8.40
N VAL A 88 -0.39 -11.71 8.65
CA VAL A 88 0.50 -11.17 9.69
C VAL A 88 0.82 -9.72 9.40
N SER A 89 0.74 -8.86 10.42
CA SER A 89 1.17 -7.47 10.27
C SER A 89 2.69 -7.39 10.17
N ALA A 90 3.21 -6.38 9.46
CA ALA A 90 4.64 -6.14 9.41
C ALA A 90 5.23 -5.90 10.82
N TYR A 91 4.46 -5.23 11.68
CA TYR A 91 4.81 -4.94 13.06
C TYR A 91 5.01 -6.23 13.87
N GLU A 92 4.03 -7.13 13.87
CA GLU A 92 4.12 -8.41 14.59
C GLU A 92 5.27 -9.27 14.06
N PHE A 93 5.43 -9.33 12.73
CA PHE A 93 6.51 -10.08 12.12
C PHE A 93 7.88 -9.56 12.56
N TYR A 94 8.13 -8.26 12.42
CA TYR A 94 9.41 -7.65 12.81
C TYR A 94 9.69 -7.80 14.31
N HIS A 95 8.71 -7.52 15.17
CA HIS A 95 8.91 -7.64 16.62
C HIS A 95 9.06 -9.10 17.07
N SER A 96 8.46 -10.06 16.36
CA SER A 96 8.73 -11.48 16.62
C SER A 96 10.20 -11.85 16.34
N LEU A 97 10.79 -11.31 15.27
CA LEU A 97 12.21 -11.48 14.95
C LEU A 97 13.13 -10.80 15.96
N ALA A 98 12.79 -9.57 16.37
CA ALA A 98 13.54 -8.86 17.41
C ALA A 98 13.50 -9.61 18.75
N ARG A 99 12.34 -10.12 19.15
CA ARG A 99 12.17 -10.93 20.38
C ARG A 99 12.91 -12.27 20.30
N ARG A 100 13.07 -12.85 19.11
CA ARG A 100 13.84 -14.10 18.95
C ARG A 100 15.29 -13.96 19.40
N ASN A 101 15.90 -12.79 19.17
CA ASN A 101 17.26 -12.50 19.59
C ASN A 101 17.35 -11.88 21.00
N ASN A 102 16.30 -11.18 21.45
CA ASN A 102 16.29 -10.48 22.74
C ASN A 102 14.96 -10.62 23.49
N ASN A 103 14.55 -11.85 23.78
CA ASN A 103 13.23 -12.09 24.41
C ASN A 103 13.14 -11.51 25.82
N ALA A 104 14.27 -11.44 26.53
CA ALA A 104 14.34 -10.90 27.89
C ALA A 104 14.41 -9.36 27.94
N GLY A 105 14.55 -8.69 26.79
CA GLY A 105 14.68 -7.23 26.73
C GLY A 105 15.96 -6.68 27.37
N LEU A 106 16.98 -7.52 27.53
CA LEU A 106 18.24 -7.18 28.21
C LEU A 106 19.23 -6.46 27.28
N LEU A 107 19.05 -6.60 25.97
CA LEU A 107 19.85 -5.90 24.96
C LEU A 107 19.12 -4.62 24.51
N ASP A 108 19.81 -3.49 24.48
CA ASP A 108 19.29 -2.24 23.93
C ASP A 108 19.49 -2.23 22.40
N ILE A 109 18.67 -3.01 21.69
CA ILE A 109 18.72 -3.08 20.22
C ILE A 109 17.87 -1.94 19.66
N ARG A 110 18.48 -1.03 18.89
CA ARG A 110 17.75 0.06 18.24
C ARG A 110 16.68 -0.49 17.31
N ASP A 111 15.47 0.06 17.41
CA ASP A 111 14.39 -0.31 16.52
C ASP A 111 14.68 0.11 15.07
N ARG A 112 14.61 -0.85 14.16
CA ARG A 112 14.77 -0.71 12.70
C ARG A 112 13.49 -1.01 11.94
N TYR A 113 12.33 -1.02 12.61
CA TYR A 113 11.03 -1.27 11.98
C TYR A 113 10.76 -0.35 10.78
N SER A 114 11.05 0.95 10.89
CA SER A 114 10.88 1.91 9.79
C SER A 114 11.75 1.56 8.57
N ALA A 115 13.01 1.21 8.79
CA ALA A 115 13.92 0.76 7.74
C ALA A 115 13.43 -0.54 7.10
N PHE A 116 12.93 -1.49 7.90
CA PHE A 116 12.30 -2.71 7.40
C PHE A 116 11.10 -2.40 6.50
N MET A 117 10.21 -1.49 6.92
CA MET A 117 9.05 -1.08 6.12
C MET A 117 9.44 -0.46 4.78
N HIS A 118 10.47 0.40 4.75
CA HIS A 118 10.98 0.95 3.49
C HIS A 118 11.47 -0.16 2.55
N MET A 119 12.29 -1.09 3.05
CA MET A 119 12.80 -2.21 2.25
C MET A 119 11.66 -3.11 1.75
N VAL A 120 10.64 -3.38 2.56
CA VAL A 120 9.45 -4.13 2.16
C VAL A 120 8.67 -3.43 1.05
N HIS A 121 8.49 -2.11 1.15
CA HIS A 121 7.78 -1.32 0.14
C HIS A 121 8.51 -1.37 -1.20
N GLU A 122 9.81 -1.08 -1.21
CA GLU A 122 10.63 -1.15 -2.42
C GLU A 122 10.70 -2.57 -2.98
N TRP A 123 10.83 -3.58 -2.12
CA TRP A 123 10.85 -4.97 -2.55
C TRP A 123 9.56 -5.39 -3.26
N ARG A 124 8.41 -5.04 -2.69
CA ARG A 124 7.09 -5.31 -3.31
C ARG A 124 6.98 -4.63 -4.67
N HIS A 125 7.45 -3.38 -4.78
CA HIS A 125 7.50 -2.64 -6.04
C HIS A 125 8.38 -3.35 -7.09
N LEU A 126 9.60 -3.74 -6.72
CA LEU A 126 10.51 -4.49 -7.61
C LEU A 126 9.93 -5.84 -8.05
N ARG A 127 9.20 -6.53 -7.16
CA ARG A 127 8.52 -7.79 -7.49
C ARG A 127 7.41 -7.57 -8.52
N GLN A 128 6.67 -6.47 -8.45
CA GLN A 128 5.66 -6.10 -9.45
C GLN A 128 6.31 -5.80 -10.81
N LEU A 129 7.37 -4.99 -10.83
CA LEU A 129 8.13 -4.69 -12.05
C LEU A 129 8.69 -5.94 -12.71
N ARG A 130 9.22 -6.87 -11.90
CA ARG A 130 9.71 -8.17 -12.38
C ARG A 130 8.58 -9.01 -12.96
N HIS A 131 7.42 -9.05 -12.30
CA HIS A 131 6.26 -9.81 -12.78
C HIS A 131 5.76 -9.29 -14.14
N ALA A 132 5.70 -7.97 -14.30
CA ALA A 132 5.28 -7.33 -15.55
C ALA A 132 6.39 -7.27 -16.63
N GLY A 133 7.57 -7.84 -16.37
CA GLY A 133 8.68 -7.89 -17.33
C GLY A 133 9.33 -6.53 -17.63
N ARG A 134 9.06 -5.48 -16.84
CA ARG A 134 9.53 -4.10 -17.10
C ARG A 134 11.05 -3.96 -17.07
N GLY A 135 11.76 -4.89 -16.41
CA GLY A 135 13.23 -4.94 -16.42
C GLY A 135 13.83 -5.33 -17.77
N HIS A 136 13.03 -5.91 -18.69
CA HIS A 136 13.46 -6.27 -20.04
C HIS A 136 12.99 -5.29 -21.11
N ASP A 137 12.22 -4.26 -20.75
CA ASP A 137 11.82 -3.23 -21.69
C ASP A 137 13.05 -2.41 -22.12
N SER A 138 13.24 -2.27 -23.43
CA SER A 138 14.30 -1.46 -24.02
C SER A 138 14.25 0.02 -23.62
N ALA A 139 13.05 0.56 -23.34
CA ALA A 139 12.86 1.92 -22.86
C ALA A 139 12.99 2.03 -21.32
N GLY A 140 13.18 0.90 -20.64
CA GLY A 140 13.37 0.81 -19.20
C GLY A 140 12.09 0.92 -18.37
N VAL A 141 12.29 0.90 -17.05
CA VAL A 141 11.19 0.95 -16.06
C VAL A 141 10.40 2.26 -16.14
N ASN A 142 11.04 3.38 -16.45
CA ASN A 142 10.37 4.69 -16.52
C ASN A 142 9.36 4.81 -17.66
N ALA A 143 9.42 3.91 -18.65
CA ALA A 143 8.44 3.85 -19.73
C ALA A 143 7.14 3.12 -19.36
N THR A 144 7.04 2.61 -18.12
CA THR A 144 5.83 1.91 -17.64
C THR A 144 4.64 2.86 -17.68
N THR A 145 3.59 2.49 -18.43
CA THR A 145 2.40 3.31 -18.58
C THR A 145 1.28 2.92 -17.60
N ALA A 146 0.19 3.68 -17.61
CA ALA A 146 -0.92 3.49 -16.69
C ALA A 146 -1.51 2.08 -16.80
N GLY A 147 -1.61 1.39 -15.66
CA GLY A 147 -2.20 0.04 -15.60
C GLY A 147 -1.32 -1.10 -16.12
N GLU A 148 -0.08 -0.86 -16.56
CA GLU A 148 0.79 -1.94 -17.08
C GLU A 148 1.27 -2.93 -16.02
N LEU A 149 1.22 -2.57 -14.74
CA LEU A 149 1.53 -3.47 -13.63
C LEU A 149 0.28 -4.15 -13.05
N VAL A 150 -0.90 -3.92 -13.64
CA VAL A 150 -2.15 -4.52 -13.17
C VAL A 150 -2.19 -6.00 -13.49
N VAL A 151 -2.44 -6.82 -12.47
CA VAL A 151 -2.81 -8.22 -12.67
C VAL A 151 -4.24 -8.25 -13.22
N GLN A 152 -4.39 -8.67 -14.47
CA GLN A 152 -5.70 -8.83 -15.08
C GLN A 152 -6.44 -9.99 -14.38
N CYS A 153 -7.65 -9.72 -13.92
CA CYS A 153 -8.48 -10.73 -13.30
C CYS A 153 -8.87 -11.79 -14.36
N PRO A 154 -8.53 -13.07 -14.17
CA PRO A 154 -8.85 -14.13 -15.15
C PRO A 154 -10.35 -14.43 -15.23
N ALA A 155 -11.12 -14.07 -14.20
CA ALA A 155 -12.57 -14.24 -14.16
C ALA A 155 -13.32 -13.09 -14.86
N CYS A 156 -12.69 -11.93 -15.05
CA CYS A 156 -13.33 -10.82 -15.77
C CYS A 156 -13.47 -11.18 -17.27
N PRO A 157 -14.55 -10.75 -17.93
CA PRO A 157 -14.73 -10.95 -19.36
C PRO A 157 -13.75 -10.06 -20.16
N HIS A 158 -12.90 -10.69 -20.97
CA HIS A 158 -11.92 -10.05 -21.86
C HIS A 158 -12.16 -10.49 -23.32
N PRO A 159 -12.79 -9.63 -24.15
CA PRO A 159 -12.96 -9.89 -25.58
C PRO A 159 -11.63 -10.26 -26.25
N GLY A 160 -11.62 -11.37 -27.01
CA GLY A 160 -10.42 -11.86 -27.70
C GLY A 160 -9.40 -12.59 -26.83
N LYS A 161 -9.61 -12.71 -25.51
CA LYS A 161 -8.77 -13.54 -24.61
C LYS A 161 -9.55 -14.73 -24.05
N ASN A 162 -10.60 -14.46 -23.27
CA ASN A 162 -11.41 -15.49 -22.59
C ASN A 162 -12.90 -15.41 -22.95
N ILE A 163 -13.27 -14.57 -23.92
CA ILE A 163 -14.60 -14.54 -24.54
C ILE A 163 -14.47 -14.97 -26.01
N LEU A 164 -15.42 -15.79 -26.47
CA LEU A 164 -15.51 -16.24 -27.86
C LEU A 164 -15.77 -15.07 -28.82
N GLN A 165 -15.17 -15.13 -30.02
CA GLN A 165 -15.38 -14.12 -31.04
C GLN A 165 -16.80 -14.19 -31.62
N GLY A 166 -17.45 -13.02 -31.73
CA GLY A 166 -18.85 -12.89 -32.16
C GLY A 166 -19.83 -13.52 -31.18
N TRP A 167 -19.54 -13.47 -29.87
CA TRP A 167 -20.46 -13.95 -28.84
C TRP A 167 -21.75 -13.12 -28.83
N GLU A 168 -21.68 -11.85 -29.23
CA GLU A 168 -22.81 -10.93 -29.31
C GLU A 168 -23.92 -11.48 -30.22
N ASP A 169 -23.55 -12.02 -31.38
CA ASP A 169 -24.50 -12.55 -32.37
C ASP A 169 -24.96 -13.98 -32.04
N LYS A 170 -24.13 -14.75 -31.34
CA LYS A 170 -24.39 -16.17 -31.02
C LYS A 170 -25.16 -16.38 -29.73
N VAL A 171 -25.17 -15.40 -28.83
CA VAL A 171 -25.78 -15.51 -27.51
C VAL A 171 -27.12 -14.77 -27.49
N PRO A 172 -28.24 -15.46 -27.17
CA PRO A 172 -29.53 -14.80 -26.98
C PRO A 172 -29.45 -13.65 -25.99
N LEU A 173 -30.21 -12.57 -26.22
CA LEU A 173 -30.24 -11.38 -25.36
C LEU A 173 -30.38 -11.71 -23.87
N SER A 174 -31.19 -12.72 -23.51
CA SER A 174 -31.40 -13.18 -22.12
C SER A 174 -30.18 -13.78 -21.44
N LEU A 175 -29.12 -14.14 -22.18
CA LEU A 175 -27.90 -14.77 -21.66
C LEU A 175 -26.66 -13.88 -21.80
N ARG A 176 -26.77 -12.72 -22.45
CA ARG A 176 -25.64 -11.80 -22.67
C ARG A 176 -25.03 -11.27 -21.37
N TRP A 177 -25.81 -11.21 -20.29
CA TRP A 177 -25.33 -10.80 -18.96
C TRP A 177 -24.18 -11.67 -18.43
N LYS A 178 -24.03 -12.93 -18.90
CA LYS A 178 -22.92 -13.81 -18.52
C LYS A 178 -21.54 -13.30 -18.99
N TYR A 179 -21.54 -12.44 -20.01
CA TYR A 179 -20.33 -11.83 -20.57
C TYR A 179 -20.20 -10.35 -20.19
N ALA A 180 -21.11 -9.83 -19.37
CA ALA A 180 -21.06 -8.45 -18.91
C ALA A 180 -19.93 -8.26 -17.89
N LEU A 181 -19.15 -7.18 -18.06
CA LEU A 181 -18.18 -6.78 -17.06
C LEU A 181 -18.92 -6.12 -15.89
N PHE A 182 -18.95 -6.81 -14.75
CA PHE A 182 -19.44 -6.24 -13.51
C PHE A 182 -18.32 -5.44 -12.85
N ILE A 183 -18.37 -4.11 -12.99
CA ILE A 183 -17.49 -3.21 -12.26
C ILE A 183 -18.15 -2.92 -10.91
N ALA A 184 -17.76 -3.67 -9.90
CA ALA A 184 -18.10 -3.33 -8.53
C ALA A 184 -17.05 -2.35 -8.00
N ILE A 185 -17.47 -1.11 -7.74
CA ILE A 185 -16.67 -0.20 -6.91
C ILE A 185 -16.95 -0.62 -5.47
N ASP A 186 -15.93 -1.11 -4.78
CA ASP A 186 -16.04 -1.36 -3.35
C ASP A 186 -16.32 -0.02 -2.66
N ALA A 187 -17.57 0.20 -2.24
CA ALA A 187 -17.99 1.37 -1.46
C ALA A 187 -17.48 1.30 -0.01
N ASN A 188 -16.43 0.53 0.25
CA ASN A 188 -15.64 0.62 1.46
C ASN A 188 -14.83 1.92 1.34
N PHE A 189 -15.39 3.04 1.81
CA PHE A 189 -14.88 4.42 1.66
C PHE A 189 -13.53 4.68 2.37
N ARG A 190 -12.64 3.68 2.50
CA ARG A 190 -11.28 3.75 3.05
C ARG A 190 -10.27 4.52 2.18
N LEU A 191 -10.75 5.28 1.19
CA LEU A 191 -9.94 6.15 0.33
C LEU A 191 -9.09 7.16 1.12
N LYS A 192 -9.47 7.51 2.37
CA LYS A 192 -8.68 8.41 3.24
C LYS A 192 -7.37 7.82 3.76
N TRP A 193 -7.12 6.51 3.68
CA TRP A 193 -5.74 6.00 3.90
C TRP A 193 -4.75 6.51 2.83
N LYS A 194 -5.27 7.13 1.75
CA LYS A 194 -4.51 7.89 0.75
C LYS A 194 -4.68 9.41 0.89
N ALA A 195 -5.21 9.93 2.00
CA ALA A 195 -5.09 11.34 2.33
C ALA A 195 -3.65 11.60 2.83
N VAL A 196 -2.72 11.56 1.88
CA VAL A 196 -1.32 11.86 2.09
C VAL A 196 -1.19 13.34 2.41
N SER A 197 -0.32 13.71 3.35
CA SER A 197 -0.05 15.13 3.65
C SER A 197 0.46 15.89 2.42
N SER A 198 1.24 15.22 1.55
CA SER A 198 1.53 15.58 0.16
C SER A 198 2.34 14.46 -0.53
N ASP A 199 2.28 14.36 -1.86
CA ASP A 199 3.13 13.43 -2.64
C ASP A 199 4.64 13.66 -2.41
N ASN A 200 5.03 14.87 -1.97
CA ASN A 200 6.42 15.19 -1.62
C ASN A 200 6.89 14.53 -0.31
N VAL A 201 5.97 14.13 0.56
CA VAL A 201 6.27 13.50 1.86
C VAL A 201 6.15 11.97 1.78
N ASP A 202 5.27 11.44 0.94
CA ASP A 202 5.12 10.00 0.68
C ASP A 202 5.09 9.76 -0.83
N LEU A 203 6.28 9.53 -1.40
CA LEU A 203 6.44 9.26 -2.82
C LEU A 203 5.90 7.87 -3.15
N SER A 204 4.74 7.83 -3.79
CA SER A 204 4.20 6.58 -4.32
C SER A 204 5.13 6.02 -5.41
N LEU A 205 5.75 4.87 -5.13
CA LEU A 205 6.59 4.14 -6.10
C LEU A 205 5.81 3.61 -7.31
N ASN A 206 4.48 3.55 -7.21
CA ASN A 206 3.60 2.85 -8.14
C ASN A 206 2.46 3.72 -8.65
N SER A 207 2.54 5.05 -8.48
CA SER A 207 1.45 5.94 -8.85
C SER A 207 1.06 5.70 -10.31
N VAL A 208 -0.21 5.38 -10.53
CA VAL A 208 -0.81 5.15 -11.86
C VAL A 208 -0.37 3.84 -12.58
N TRP A 209 0.77 3.22 -12.24
CA TRP A 209 1.25 2.00 -12.91
C TRP A 209 0.44 0.74 -12.59
N VAL A 210 -0.15 0.66 -11.40
CA VAL A 210 -0.99 -0.47 -10.97
C VAL A 210 -2.48 -0.06 -11.06
N TYR A 211 -3.30 -0.35 -10.06
CA TYR A 211 -4.68 0.14 -10.00
C TYR A 211 -4.68 1.65 -9.74
N PHE A 212 -5.69 2.34 -10.28
CA PHE A 212 -5.98 3.76 -10.03
C PHE A 212 -5.61 4.20 -8.60
N VAL A 213 -4.50 4.92 -8.46
CA VAL A 213 -4.19 5.69 -7.25
C VAL A 213 -4.75 7.07 -7.49
N VAL A 214 -6.06 7.19 -7.37
CA VAL A 214 -6.77 8.46 -7.51
C VAL A 214 -6.93 9.02 -6.10
N THR A 215 -6.46 10.24 -5.88
CA THR A 215 -6.73 10.96 -4.63
C THR A 215 -8.23 11.19 -4.50
N GLN A 216 -8.75 11.37 -3.27
CA GLN A 216 -10.16 11.72 -3.09
C GLN A 216 -10.56 12.92 -3.96
N SER A 217 -9.70 13.94 -4.07
CA SER A 217 -9.96 15.13 -4.89
C SER A 217 -10.16 14.81 -6.36
N VAL A 218 -9.35 13.92 -6.93
CA VAL A 218 -9.48 13.55 -8.35
C VAL A 218 -10.70 12.66 -8.56
N VAL A 219 -11.05 11.77 -7.60
CA VAL A 219 -12.31 10.98 -7.68
C VAL A 219 -13.51 11.92 -7.65
N CYS A 220 -13.55 12.87 -6.72
CA CYS A 220 -14.64 13.84 -6.62
C CYS A 220 -14.77 14.69 -7.88
N LEU A 221 -13.65 15.12 -8.48
CA LEU A 221 -13.66 15.87 -9.74
C LEU A 221 -14.25 15.02 -10.88
N GLN A 222 -13.79 13.78 -11.05
CA GLN A 222 -14.30 12.88 -12.08
C GLN A 222 -15.80 12.59 -11.91
N LEU A 223 -16.26 12.37 -10.68
CA LEU A 223 -17.69 12.16 -10.39
C LEU A 223 -18.53 13.39 -10.72
N ALA A 224 -18.00 14.60 -10.49
CA ALA A 224 -18.67 15.86 -10.84
C ALA A 224 -18.72 16.08 -12.36
N GLU A 225 -17.63 15.77 -13.08
CA GLU A 225 -17.58 15.86 -14.55
C GLU A 225 -18.54 14.84 -15.21
N LEU A 226 -18.58 13.61 -14.71
CA LEU A 226 -19.52 12.58 -15.17
C LEU A 226 -20.98 13.01 -14.96
N GLU A 227 -21.31 13.54 -13.77
CA GLU A 227 -22.65 14.02 -13.47
C GLU A 227 -23.06 15.18 -14.40
N ALA A 228 -22.15 16.12 -14.67
CA ALA A 228 -22.40 17.21 -15.61
C ALA A 228 -22.70 16.69 -17.03
N HIS A 229 -21.91 15.72 -17.50
CA HIS A 229 -22.12 15.10 -18.82
C HIS A 229 -23.45 14.31 -18.89
N GLU A 230 -23.83 13.58 -17.83
CA GLU A 230 -25.10 12.85 -17.77
C GLU A 230 -26.32 13.78 -17.76
N LEU A 231 -26.20 14.94 -17.11
CA LEU A 231 -27.19 16.02 -17.14
C LEU A 231 -27.35 16.60 -18.55
N GLU A 232 -26.23 16.91 -19.22
CA GLU A 232 -26.23 17.42 -20.60
C GLU A 232 -26.83 16.41 -21.60
N ALA A 233 -26.54 15.12 -21.42
CA ALA A 233 -27.04 14.04 -22.27
C ALA A 233 -28.50 13.65 -21.98
N GLY A 234 -29.11 14.16 -20.91
CA GLY A 234 -30.48 13.82 -20.51
C GLY A 234 -30.65 12.37 -20.01
N THR A 235 -29.55 11.72 -19.63
CA THR A 235 -29.51 10.31 -19.18
C THR A 235 -29.49 10.17 -17.65
N ASN A 236 -29.52 11.27 -16.90
CA ASN A 236 -29.46 11.24 -15.45
C ASN A 236 -30.71 10.54 -14.86
N VAL A 237 -30.52 9.35 -14.28
CA VAL A 237 -31.55 8.58 -13.57
C VAL A 237 -31.28 8.66 -12.06
N SER A 238 -31.42 9.85 -11.50
CA SER A 238 -31.39 10.04 -10.05
C SER A 238 -32.66 9.45 -9.41
N LEU A 239 -32.50 8.61 -8.40
CA LEU A 239 -33.61 8.02 -7.63
C LEU A 239 -34.11 8.94 -6.51
N HIS A 240 -33.33 9.97 -6.16
CA HIS A 240 -33.66 11.00 -5.18
C HIS A 240 -33.71 12.38 -5.86
N THR A 241 -34.58 13.28 -5.39
CA THR A 241 -34.82 14.60 -6.00
C THR A 241 -33.57 15.47 -6.05
N ASP A 242 -32.78 15.47 -4.97
CA ASP A 242 -31.68 16.42 -4.78
C ASP A 242 -30.29 15.76 -4.65
N ILE A 243 -30.21 14.43 -4.77
CA ILE A 243 -28.98 13.68 -4.47
C ILE A 243 -28.79 12.63 -5.54
N SER A 244 -27.87 12.88 -6.47
CA SER A 244 -27.44 11.94 -7.49
C SER A 244 -26.57 10.81 -6.90
N PRO A 245 -26.32 9.73 -7.66
CA PRO A 245 -25.34 8.71 -7.29
C PRO A 245 -23.95 9.29 -6.99
N SER A 246 -23.44 10.20 -7.82
CA SER A 246 -22.16 10.89 -7.61
C SER A 246 -22.12 11.67 -6.30
N ARG A 247 -23.21 12.39 -6.01
CA ARG A 247 -23.35 13.16 -4.77
C ARG A 247 -23.50 12.26 -3.53
N LEU A 248 -24.16 11.11 -3.66
CA LEU A 248 -24.22 10.10 -2.59
C LEU A 248 -22.82 9.55 -2.26
N ILE A 249 -22.03 9.21 -3.29
CA ILE A 249 -20.68 8.66 -3.11
C ILE A 249 -19.76 9.69 -2.46
N THR A 250 -19.72 10.92 -2.98
CA THR A 250 -18.88 12.00 -2.42
C THR A 250 -19.24 12.34 -0.98
N THR A 251 -20.54 12.46 -0.67
CA THR A 251 -20.99 12.68 0.72
C THR A 251 -20.66 11.51 1.64
N GLY A 252 -20.71 10.26 1.15
CA GLY A 252 -20.27 9.08 1.91
C GLY A 252 -18.79 9.13 2.27
N ILE A 253 -17.93 9.55 1.33
CA ILE A 253 -16.50 9.75 1.58
C ILE A 253 -16.28 10.82 2.67
N ASP A 254 -16.98 11.95 2.59
CA ASP A 254 -16.88 13.03 3.58
C ASP A 254 -17.36 12.62 4.99
N LEU A 255 -18.36 11.75 5.07
CA LEU A 255 -18.84 11.22 6.35
C LEU A 255 -17.82 10.27 6.98
N GLN A 256 -17.19 9.41 6.18
CA GLN A 256 -16.09 8.58 6.68
C GLN A 256 -14.90 9.43 7.15
N ASP A 257 -14.61 10.55 6.45
CA ASP A 257 -13.59 11.51 6.86
C ASP A 257 -13.83 12.04 8.27
N GLN A 258 -15.06 12.49 8.53
CA GLN A 258 -15.49 13.00 9.83
C GLN A 258 -15.47 11.92 10.91
N GLN A 259 -15.87 10.68 10.60
CA GLN A 259 -15.76 9.56 11.53
C GLN A 259 -14.31 9.32 11.96
N GLN A 260 -13.36 9.37 11.03
CA GLN A 260 -11.96 9.14 11.32
C GLN A 260 -11.34 10.30 12.12
N CYS A 261 -11.63 11.55 11.76
CA CYS A 261 -11.19 12.73 12.52
C CYS A 261 -11.70 12.67 13.96
N LEU A 262 -12.98 12.33 14.15
CA LEU A 262 -13.57 12.21 15.48
C LEU A 262 -12.94 11.08 16.30
N LYS A 263 -12.60 9.94 15.67
CA LYS A 263 -11.85 8.86 16.35
C LYS A 263 -10.48 9.33 16.84
N LEU A 264 -9.76 10.09 16.03
CA LEU A 264 -8.48 10.68 16.42
C LEU A 264 -8.64 11.71 17.53
N ASP A 265 -9.64 12.58 17.44
CA ASP A 265 -9.94 13.58 18.49
C ASP A 265 -10.28 12.92 19.82
N ILE A 266 -11.03 11.81 19.81
CA ILE A 266 -11.32 11.00 21.00
C ILE A 266 -10.06 10.35 21.54
N ALA A 267 -9.19 9.80 20.67
CA ALA A 267 -7.93 9.18 21.09
C ALA A 267 -6.91 10.19 21.64
N ASN A 268 -6.91 11.41 21.11
CA ASN A 268 -6.03 12.51 21.50
C ASN A 268 -6.56 13.30 22.71
N ALA A 269 -7.83 13.11 23.08
CA ALA A 269 -8.35 13.71 24.31
C ALA A 269 -7.57 13.17 25.51
N SER A 270 -7.14 14.07 26.40
CA SER A 270 -6.42 13.71 27.62
C SER A 270 -7.17 12.64 28.41
N LEU A 271 -6.45 11.80 29.18
CA LEU A 271 -7.06 10.78 30.07
C LEU A 271 -8.20 11.34 30.94
N HIS A 272 -8.16 12.64 31.24
CA HIS A 272 -9.23 13.39 31.87
C HIS A 272 -9.58 14.62 31.03
N PRO A 273 -10.59 14.54 30.13
CA PRO A 273 -11.03 15.68 29.35
C PRO A 273 -11.85 16.63 30.23
N THR A 274 -11.68 17.93 30.01
CA THR A 274 -12.51 18.96 30.65
C THR A 274 -13.97 18.84 30.20
N ASP A 275 -14.92 19.30 31.01
CA ASP A 275 -16.34 19.20 30.64
C ASP A 275 -16.69 19.98 29.36
N LYS A 276 -15.95 21.06 29.06
CA LYS A 276 -16.03 21.77 27.78
C LYS A 276 -15.60 20.90 26.60
N GLN A 277 -14.51 20.14 26.74
CA GLN A 277 -14.05 19.19 25.72
C GLN A 277 -15.05 18.04 25.54
N LYS A 278 -15.57 17.47 26.65
CA LYS A 278 -16.60 16.42 26.59
C LYS A 278 -17.86 16.89 25.86
N THR A 279 -18.32 18.12 26.14
CA THR A 279 -19.50 18.71 25.50
C THR A 279 -19.27 18.90 23.99
N THR A 280 -18.08 19.35 23.61
CA THR A 280 -17.71 19.53 22.20
C THR A 280 -17.67 18.20 21.46
N LEU A 281 -17.01 17.18 22.05
CA LEU A 281 -16.96 15.82 21.49
C LEU A 281 -18.36 15.22 21.36
N GLN A 282 -19.20 15.33 22.39
CA GLN A 282 -20.57 14.82 22.35
C GLN A 282 -21.42 15.50 21.26
N THR A 283 -21.21 16.80 21.04
CA THR A 283 -21.89 17.55 19.98
C THR A 283 -21.44 17.07 18.60
N HIS A 284 -20.13 16.85 18.42
CA HIS A 284 -19.58 16.30 17.17
C HIS A 284 -20.11 14.88 16.90
N ILE A 285 -20.12 14.00 17.91
CA ILE A 285 -20.68 12.64 17.84
C ILE A 285 -22.15 12.70 17.38
N THR A 286 -22.96 13.50 18.07
CA THR A 286 -24.41 13.59 17.78
C THR A 286 -24.67 14.16 16.38
N THR A 287 -23.90 15.16 15.97
CA THR A 287 -24.02 15.78 14.64
C THR A 287 -23.66 14.78 13.54
N LEU A 288 -22.57 14.05 13.73
CA LEU A 288 -22.12 13.05 12.77
C LEU A 288 -23.11 11.89 12.66
N GLN A 289 -23.64 11.41 13.79
CA GLN A 289 -24.64 10.35 13.82
C GLN A 289 -25.87 10.74 13.00
N ARG A 290 -26.43 11.95 13.21
CA ARG A 290 -27.58 12.43 12.44
C ARG A 290 -27.31 12.47 10.93
N ARG A 291 -26.09 12.85 10.53
CA ARG A 291 -25.72 12.89 9.11
C ARG A 291 -25.57 11.49 8.53
N LEU A 292 -25.03 10.54 9.29
CA LEU A 292 -24.94 9.14 8.90
C LEU A 292 -26.33 8.52 8.73
N ASP A 293 -27.25 8.77 9.67
CA ASP A 293 -28.62 8.25 9.61
C ASP A 293 -29.35 8.79 8.37
N ALA A 294 -29.24 10.10 8.10
CA ALA A 294 -29.83 10.72 6.92
C ALA A 294 -29.23 10.15 5.62
N TRP A 295 -27.91 9.98 5.57
CA TRP A 295 -27.22 9.41 4.41
C TRP A 295 -27.58 7.94 4.19
N ALA A 296 -27.68 7.13 5.26
CA ALA A 296 -28.07 5.72 5.19
C ALA A 296 -29.48 5.56 4.61
N HIS A 297 -30.42 6.45 4.95
CA HIS A 297 -31.76 6.42 4.37
C HIS A 297 -31.74 6.64 2.84
N ILE A 298 -30.87 7.53 2.34
CA ILE A 298 -30.72 7.75 0.91
C ILE A 298 -29.94 6.59 0.26
N GLN A 299 -28.98 6.00 0.98
CA GLN A 299 -28.24 4.83 0.52
C GLN A 299 -29.18 3.66 0.23
N GLU A 300 -30.22 3.44 1.03
CA GLU A 300 -31.21 2.37 0.78
C GLU A 300 -31.93 2.53 -0.58
N LEU A 301 -32.12 3.76 -1.07
CA LEU A 301 -32.72 4.02 -2.37
C LEU A 301 -31.82 3.56 -3.52
N TYR A 302 -30.52 3.85 -3.42
CA TYR A 302 -29.53 3.52 -4.45
C TYR A 302 -28.92 2.12 -4.30
N MET A 303 -28.94 1.56 -3.09
CA MET A 303 -28.34 0.28 -2.74
C MET A 303 -29.28 -0.55 -1.85
N PRO A 304 -30.43 -1.03 -2.36
CA PRO A 304 -31.48 -1.66 -1.53
C PRO A 304 -31.01 -2.91 -0.77
N ALA A 305 -30.03 -3.63 -1.30
CA ALA A 305 -29.46 -4.83 -0.67
C ALA A 305 -28.71 -4.52 0.64
N VAL A 306 -28.27 -3.27 0.86
CA VAL A 306 -27.55 -2.87 2.09
C VAL A 306 -28.45 -2.86 3.32
N SER A 307 -29.76 -2.66 3.15
CA SER A 307 -30.73 -2.72 4.25
C SER A 307 -30.67 -4.04 5.04
N GLN A 308 -30.29 -5.14 4.38
CA GLN A 308 -30.14 -6.46 5.00
C GLN A 308 -28.92 -6.56 5.93
N LEU A 309 -27.97 -5.62 5.84
CA LEU A 309 -26.73 -5.58 6.63
C LEU A 309 -26.84 -4.65 7.85
N HIS A 310 -27.91 -3.88 7.98
CA HIS A 310 -28.13 -2.93 9.09
C HIS A 310 -28.76 -3.59 10.33
N HIS A 311 -28.89 -4.92 10.35
CA HIS A 311 -29.44 -5.72 11.45
C HIS A 311 -28.37 -6.25 12.41
#